data_AF-A0AA50E1M0-F1
#
_entry.id   AF-A0AA50E1M0-F1
#
_cell.length_a   1.000
_cell.length_b   1.000
_cell.length_c   1.000
_cell.angle_alpha   90.00
_cell.angle_beta   90.00
_cell.angle_gamma   90.00
#
_symmetry.space_group_name_H-M   'P 1'
#
loop_
_entity.id
_entity.type
_entity.pdbx_description
1 polymer ?
#
loop_
_entity_poly.entity_id
_entity_poly.type
_entity_poly.pdbx_seq_one_letter_code
_entity_poly.pdbx_strand_id
1 'polypeptide(L)'
;MAQSVRWCSNDKIQIDLIDTPGLDEIAGGARAAMAQTVAHQADLILFVIAGDITQTEFTALQTLRQAQKPLLLVFNKIDLYPEQDQQQIFAQLQSLTPDGEDSPIFSAEDIVLVAAEPPP
;
A
#
# COMPACT_ATOMS: atom_id res chain seq x y z
N MET A 1 -0.07 -15.99 -8.46
CA MET A 1 -0.72 -16.52 -7.23
C MET A 1 -0.07 -15.81 -6.06
N ALA A 2 -0.82 -15.47 -5.01
CA ALA A 2 -0.24 -14.84 -3.83
C ALA A 2 0.64 -15.84 -3.05
N GLN A 3 1.81 -15.40 -2.57
CA GLN A 3 2.73 -16.25 -1.80
C GLN A 3 2.66 -15.84 -0.33
N SER A 4 2.54 -16.79 0.60
CA SER A 4 2.50 -16.47 2.03
C SER A 4 3.79 -16.86 2.76
N VAL A 5 4.26 -16.00 3.65
CA VAL A 5 5.36 -16.28 4.58
C VAL A 5 4.85 -16.13 6.00
N ARG A 6 5.01 -17.17 6.81
CA ARG A 6 4.60 -17.18 8.21
C ARG A 6 5.78 -16.86 9.11
N TRP A 7 5.58 -15.92 10.01
CA TRP A 7 6.52 -15.58 11.07
C TRP A 7 5.84 -15.72 12.44
N CYS A 8 6.51 -16.39 13.38
CA CYS A 8 6.05 -16.55 14.75
C CYS A 8 7.09 -15.97 15.71
N SER A 9 6.69 -15.01 16.54
CA SER A 9 7.54 -14.45 17.59
C SER A 9 7.16 -15.01 18.95
N ASN A 10 8.09 -15.76 19.55
CA ASN A 10 8.00 -16.32 20.90
C ASN A 10 6.62 -16.97 21.22
N ASP A 11 6.00 -17.62 20.22
CA ASP A 11 4.68 -18.28 20.27
C ASP A 11 3.50 -17.39 20.71
N LYS A 12 3.66 -16.06 20.73
CA LYS A 12 2.61 -15.11 21.15
C LYS A 12 2.03 -14.30 20.02
N ILE A 13 2.79 -14.11 18.94
CA ILE A 13 2.38 -13.32 17.77
C ILE A 13 2.69 -14.14 16.53
N GLN A 14 1.65 -14.44 15.75
CA GLN A 14 1.77 -15.05 14.44
C GLN A 14 1.41 -13.99 13.39
N ILE A 15 2.30 -13.80 12.41
CA ILE A 15 2.10 -12.90 11.27
C ILE A 15 2.19 -13.74 10.01
N ASP A 16 1.15 -13.71 9.19
CA ASP A 16 1.14 -14.28 7.86
C ASP A 16 1.24 -13.13 6.84
N LEU A 17 2.40 -12.98 6.22
CA LEU A 17 2.63 -11.99 5.17
C LEU A 17 2.17 -12.60 3.85
N ILE A 18 1.18 -11.98 3.19
CA ILE A 18 0.65 -12.41 1.90
C ILE A 18 1.21 -11.48 0.83
N ASP A 19 2.18 -11.98 0.08
CA ASP A 19 2.73 -11.30 -1.09
C ASP A 19 1.78 -11.43 -2.28
N THR A 20 1.46 -10.30 -2.91
CA THR A 20 0.46 -10.21 -3.97
C THR A 20 1.13 -9.71 -5.23
N PRO A 21 0.84 -10.29 -6.42
CA PRO A 21 1.36 -9.76 -7.69
C PRO A 21 1.15 -8.25 -7.82
N GLY A 22 2.08 -7.58 -8.50
CA GLY A 22 1.99 -6.14 -8.71
C GLY A 22 0.67 -5.77 -9.39
N LEU A 23 0.08 -4.62 -9.04
CA LEU A 23 -1.17 -4.18 -9.65
C LEU A 23 -1.03 -4.07 -11.18
N ASP A 24 0.12 -3.62 -11.67
CA ASP A 24 0.40 -3.51 -13.11
C ASP A 24 0.60 -4.85 -13.83
N GLU A 25 0.89 -5.92 -13.09
CA GLU A 25 1.12 -7.26 -13.63
C GLU A 25 -0.19 -7.98 -13.97
N ILE A 26 -1.33 -7.46 -13.50
CA ILE A 26 -2.65 -8.07 -13.63
C ILE A 26 -3.49 -7.26 -14.61
N ALA A 27 -3.90 -7.88 -15.72
CA ALA A 27 -4.70 -7.23 -16.74
C ALA A 27 -6.19 -7.10 -16.33
N GLY A 28 -6.73 -5.88 -16.42
CA GLY A 28 -8.19 -5.62 -16.40
C GLY A 28 -8.92 -6.06 -15.12
N GLY A 29 -10.13 -6.60 -15.28
CA GLY A 29 -11.05 -6.92 -14.17
C GLY A 29 -10.54 -7.94 -13.15
N ALA A 30 -9.49 -8.71 -13.48
CA ALA A 30 -8.86 -9.63 -12.53
C ALA A 30 -8.16 -8.89 -11.36
N ARG A 31 -7.77 -7.63 -11.56
CA ARG A 31 -7.12 -6.80 -10.53
C ARG A 31 -8.07 -6.46 -9.39
N ALA A 32 -9.28 -6.01 -9.70
CA ALA A 32 -10.29 -5.67 -8.68
C ALA A 32 -10.68 -6.92 -7.87
N ALA A 33 -10.84 -8.07 -8.54
CA ALA A 33 -11.10 -9.34 -7.87
C ALA A 33 -9.94 -9.77 -6.96
N MET A 34 -8.69 -9.54 -7.37
CA MET A 34 -7.54 -9.81 -6.51
C MET A 34 -7.52 -8.87 -5.31
N ALA A 35 -7.69 -7.56 -5.51
CA ALA A 35 -7.74 -6.58 -4.43
C ALA A 35 -8.81 -6.94 -3.39
N GLN A 36 -10.01 -7.34 -3.84
CA GLN A 36 -11.06 -7.84 -2.95
C GLN A 36 -10.64 -9.11 -2.20
N THR A 37 -10.00 -10.06 -2.88
CA THR A 37 -9.55 -11.32 -2.26
C THR A 37 -8.53 -11.07 -1.16
N VAL A 38 -7.53 -10.24 -1.45
CA VAL A 38 -6.48 -9.83 -0.49
C VAL A 38 -7.10 -9.10 0.68
N ALA A 39 -7.98 -8.14 0.37
CA ALA A 39 -8.70 -7.40 1.38
C ALA A 39 -9.63 -8.29 2.20
N HIS A 40 -10.12 -9.43 1.71
CA HIS A 40 -10.88 -10.37 2.53
C HIS A 40 -9.99 -11.21 3.46
N GLN A 41 -8.78 -11.58 3.03
CA GLN A 41 -7.90 -12.50 3.76
C GLN A 41 -7.01 -11.82 4.79
N ALA A 42 -6.60 -10.57 4.57
CA ALA A 42 -5.63 -9.88 5.42
C ALA A 42 -6.30 -9.05 6.52
N ASP A 43 -5.76 -9.00 7.74
CA ASP A 43 -6.28 -8.10 8.79
C ASP A 43 -5.73 -6.67 8.69
N LEU A 44 -4.62 -6.50 7.96
CA LEU A 44 -3.94 -5.24 7.67
C LEU A 44 -3.48 -5.25 6.22
N ILE A 45 -3.66 -4.14 5.51
CA ILE A 45 -3.24 -4.00 4.11
C ILE A 45 -2.10 -2.99 4.04
N LEU A 46 -1.01 -3.38 3.39
CA LEU A 46 0.11 -2.49 3.05
C LEU A 46 0.02 -2.15 1.57
N PHE A 47 -0.21 -0.88 1.24
CA PHE A 47 -0.22 -0.40 -0.13
C PHE A 47 1.14 0.22 -0.46
N VAL A 48 1.99 -0.53 -1.15
CA VAL A 48 3.36 -0.12 -1.43
C VAL A 48 3.45 0.60 -2.78
N ILE A 49 3.98 1.82 -2.77
CA ILE A 49 4.25 2.64 -3.97
C ILE A 49 5.72 3.05 -3.99
N ALA A 50 6.25 3.44 -5.15
CA ALA A 50 7.65 3.87 -5.29
C ALA A 50 7.81 5.15 -6.11
N GLY A 51 6.72 5.89 -6.31
CA GLY A 51 6.62 7.08 -7.14
C GLY A 51 5.18 7.61 -7.09
N ASP A 52 4.81 8.42 -8.08
CA ASP A 52 3.46 8.95 -8.19
C ASP A 52 2.42 7.85 -8.35
N ILE A 53 1.28 8.00 -7.66
CA ILE A 53 0.16 7.06 -7.78
C ILE A 53 -0.50 7.26 -9.15
N THR A 54 -0.48 6.21 -9.96
CA THR A 54 -1.19 6.20 -11.23
C THR A 54 -2.71 6.10 -11.03
N GLN A 55 -3.50 6.53 -12.02
CA GLN A 55 -4.97 6.40 -11.97
C GLN A 55 -5.43 4.95 -11.69
N THR A 56 -4.67 4.00 -12.22
CA THR A 56 -4.92 2.57 -12.06
C THR A 56 -4.75 2.12 -10.62
N GLU A 57 -3.63 2.51 -9.99
CA GLU A 57 -3.34 2.22 -8.58
C GLU A 57 -4.33 2.92 -7.67
N PHE A 58 -4.72 4.15 -7.99
CA PHE A 58 -5.74 4.90 -7.26
C PHE A 58 -7.10 4.18 -7.25
N THR A 59 -7.53 3.63 -8.38
CA THR A 59 -8.77 2.83 -8.46
C THR A 59 -8.69 1.55 -7.62
N ALA A 60 -7.54 0.88 -7.62
CA ALA A 60 -7.32 -0.29 -6.78
C ALA A 60 -7.33 0.07 -5.29
N LEU A 61 -6.70 1.20 -4.93
CA LEU A 61 -6.70 1.75 -3.58
C LEU A 61 -8.13 2.02 -3.09
N GLN A 62 -8.97 2.66 -3.90
CA GLN A 62 -10.38 2.87 -3.58
C GLN A 62 -11.12 1.55 -3.35
N THR A 63 -10.83 0.51 -4.15
CA THR A 63 -11.42 -0.83 -3.97
C THR A 63 -10.99 -1.46 -2.65
N LEU A 64 -9.71 -1.33 -2.26
CA LEU A 64 -9.19 -1.83 -0.99
C LEU A 64 -9.81 -1.10 0.21
N ARG A 65 -10.03 0.22 0.11
CA ARG A 65 -10.69 1.00 1.17
C ARG A 65 -12.12 0.55 1.45
N GLN A 66 -12.85 0.11 0.41
CA GLN A 66 -14.22 -0.40 0.58
C GLN A 66 -14.29 -1.64 1.47
N ALA A 67 -13.18 -2.37 1.65
CA ALA A 67 -13.12 -3.51 2.55
C ALA A 67 -13.04 -3.12 4.05
N GLN A 68 -12.93 -1.82 4.36
CA GLN A 68 -12.92 -1.27 5.73
C GLN A 68 -11.85 -1.89 6.65
N LYS A 69 -10.73 -2.31 6.07
CA LYS A 69 -9.57 -2.80 6.82
C LYS A 69 -8.55 -1.69 7.01
N PRO A 70 -7.75 -1.74 8.10
CA PRO A 70 -6.60 -0.87 8.25
C PRO A 70 -5.71 -0.92 6.99
N LEU A 71 -5.39 0.25 6.45
CA LEU A 71 -4.69 0.41 5.18
C LEU A 71 -3.56 1.42 5.35
N LEU A 72 -2.32 0.94 5.32
CA LEU A 72 -1.14 1.78 5.41
C LEU A 72 -0.58 2.04 4.01
N LEU A 73 -0.28 3.30 3.72
CA LEU A 73 0.46 3.69 2.53
C LEU A 73 1.95 3.60 2.81
N VAL A 74 2.65 2.77 2.05
CA VAL A 74 4.10 2.60 2.18
C VAL A 74 4.76 3.20 0.96
N PHE A 75 5.36 4.38 1.12
CA PHE A 75 6.17 4.99 0.05
C PHE A 75 7.59 4.46 0.15
N ASN A 76 7.94 3.57 -0.77
CA ASN A 76 9.24 2.93 -0.88
C ASN A 76 10.19 3.75 -1.78
N LYS A 77 11.50 3.50 -1.63
CA LYS A 77 12.60 4.12 -2.38
C LYS A 77 12.89 5.58 -2.03
N ILE A 78 12.67 6.00 -0.78
CA ILE A 78 12.99 7.38 -0.35
C ILE A 78 14.47 7.74 -0.49
N ASP A 79 15.36 6.74 -0.53
CA ASP A 79 16.80 6.88 -0.77
C ASP A 79 17.13 7.51 -2.13
N LEU A 80 16.21 7.40 -3.11
CA LEU A 80 16.36 8.04 -4.42
C LEU A 80 16.02 9.53 -4.42
N TYR A 81 15.48 10.05 -3.32
CA TYR A 81 14.99 11.43 -3.20
C TYR A 81 15.80 12.21 -2.16
N PRO A 82 16.22 13.45 -2.48
CA PRO A 82 16.73 14.40 -1.49
C PRO A 82 15.74 14.63 -0.34
N GLU A 83 16.25 14.97 0.85
CA GLU A 83 15.42 15.20 2.05
C GLU A 83 14.32 16.26 1.83
N GLN A 84 14.60 17.30 1.05
CA GLN A 84 13.63 18.34 0.70
C GLN A 84 12.46 17.77 -0.11
N ASP A 85 12.75 16.86 -1.04
CA ASP A 85 11.73 16.24 -1.89
C ASP A 85 10.91 15.22 -1.09
N GLN A 86 11.52 14.53 -0.12
CA GLN A 86 10.80 13.59 0.75
C GLN A 86 9.69 14.27 1.55
N GLN A 87 9.94 15.48 2.09
CA GLN A 87 8.92 16.26 2.78
C GLN A 87 7.77 16.68 1.84
N GLN A 88 8.12 17.06 0.61
CA GLN A 88 7.13 17.44 -0.39
C GLN A 88 6.27 16.25 -0.82
N ILE A 89 6.88 15.09 -1.05
CA ILE A 89 6.19 13.84 -1.37
C ILE A 89 5.25 13.47 -0.22
N PHE A 90 5.72 13.48 1.02
CA PHE A 90 4.90 13.18 2.18
C PHE A 90 3.69 14.11 2.30
N ALA A 91 3.88 15.42 2.10
CA ALA A 91 2.78 16.39 2.09
C ALA A 91 1.78 16.13 0.95
N GLN A 92 2.27 15.75 -0.24
CA GLN A 92 1.41 15.38 -1.36
C GLN A 92 0.58 14.13 -1.04
N LEU A 93 1.20 13.09 -0.47
CA LEU A 93 0.52 11.86 -0.08
C LEU A 93 -0.54 12.10 1.00
N GLN A 94 -0.27 12.99 1.96
CA GLN A 94 -1.26 13.40 2.97
C GLN A 94 -2.44 14.17 2.36
N SER A 95 -2.23 14.89 1.26
CA SER A 95 -3.28 15.67 0.60
C SER A 95 -4.15 14.83 -0.35
N LEU A 96 -3.75 13.58 -0.63
CA LEU A 96 -4.51 12.70 -1.52
C LEU A 96 -5.91 12.50 -0.99
N THR A 97 -6.89 12.91 -1.79
CA THR A 97 -8.30 12.91 -1.43
C THR A 97 -9.07 12.12 -2.49
N PRO A 98 -10.01 11.24 -2.11
CA PRO A 98 -10.86 10.54 -3.08
C PRO A 98 -11.67 11.51 -3.94
N ASP A 99 -11.97 11.10 -5.17
CA ASP A 99 -12.91 11.85 -6.00
C ASP A 99 -14.26 12.01 -5.29
N GLY A 100 -14.66 13.24 -5.02
CA GLY A 100 -15.95 13.57 -4.40
C GLY A 100 -15.97 13.52 -2.87
N GLU A 101 -14.82 13.38 -2.21
CA GLU A 101 -14.69 13.55 -0.75
C GLU A 101 -13.89 14.83 -0.43
N ASP A 102 -14.08 15.36 0.78
CA ASP A 102 -13.37 16.56 1.27
C ASP A 102 -12.23 16.20 2.25
N SER A 103 -12.08 14.92 2.60
CA SER A 103 -11.12 14.43 3.57
C SER A 103 -10.04 13.56 2.93
N PRO A 104 -8.78 13.68 3.37
CA PRO A 104 -7.70 12.88 2.81
C PRO A 104 -7.92 11.38 3.05
N ILE A 105 -7.37 10.57 2.15
CA ILE A 105 -7.40 9.11 2.22
C ILE A 105 -6.68 8.60 3.46
N PHE A 106 -5.53 9.22 3.74
CA PHE A 106 -4.57 8.81 4.74
C PHE A 106 -4.31 9.93 5.71
N SER A 107 -4.25 9.60 6.99
CA SER A 107 -3.68 10.48 8.01
C SER A 107 -2.16 10.37 8.03
N ALA A 108 -1.49 11.24 8.78
CA ALA A 108 -0.04 11.22 8.90
C ALA A 108 0.51 9.90 9.46
N GLU A 109 -0.25 9.20 10.30
CA GLU A 109 0.12 7.92 10.91
C GLU A 109 -0.08 6.72 9.97
N ASP A 110 -0.88 6.89 8.91
CA ASP A 110 -1.13 5.85 7.92
C ASP A 110 -0.02 5.79 6.85
N ILE A 111 0.83 6.81 6.77
CA ILE A 111 1.86 6.94 5.75
C ILE A 111 3.23 6.60 6.33
N VAL A 112 3.86 5.57 5.76
CA VAL A 112 5.20 5.12 6.15
C VAL A 112 6.15 5.36 4.99
N LEU A 113 7.16 6.19 5.24
CA LEU A 113 8.28 6.40 4.33
C LEU A 113 9.34 5.32 4.59
N VAL A 114 9.69 4.55 3.56
CA VAL A 114 10.69 3.49 3.67
C VAL A 114 11.68 3.54 2.51
N ALA A 115 12.90 3.11 2.79
CA ALA A 115 13.83 2.68 1.77
C ALA A 115 14.07 1.20 2.04
N ALA A 116 13.59 0.34 1.14
CA ALA A 116 14.11 -1.01 1.11
C ALA A 116 15.54 -0.94 0.54
N GLU A 117 16.50 -1.60 1.18
CA GLU A 117 17.73 -2.04 0.52
C GLU A 117 17.44 -3.34 -0.23
N PRO A 118 17.23 -3.32 -1.56
CA PRO A 118 17.67 -4.41 -2.41
C PRO A 118 18.83 -3.87 -3.25
N PRO A 119 20.08 -4.35 -3.16
CA PRO A 119 20.52 -5.74 -2.95
C PRO A 119 21.80 -5.79 -2.08
N PRO A 120 22.72 -6.76 -2.22
CA PRO A 120 24.12 -6.42 -2.45
C PRO A 120 24.39 -6.15 -3.94
#